data_AF-A0A7M7MJM0-F1
#
_entry.id   AF-A0A7M7MJM0-F1
#
_cell.length_a   1.000
_cell.length_b   1.000
_cell.length_c   1.000
_cell.angle_alpha   90.00
_cell.angle_beta   90.00
_cell.angle_gamma   90.00
#
_symmetry.space_group_name_H-M   'P 1'
#
loop_
_entity.id
_entity.type
_entity.pdbx_description
1 polymer ?
#
loop_
_entity_poly.entity_id
_entity_poly.type
_entity_poly.pdbx_seq_one_letter_code
_entity_poly.pdbx_strand_id
1 'polypeptide(L)'
;MADSLAGVWRLESSDDFEALMASFGVGLIMRKLAIKTVPTLTILIKNDSEWEICTEVWSNTWTTKFEIGKEFDEKLPNGKKVRFVCSVVDQCLVQRQIDSKYPTNITRHMIFKWEKPEVTL
;
A
#
# COMPACT_ATOMS: atom_id res chain seq x y z
N MET A 1 -8.25 4.84 -16.47
CA MET A 1 -7.33 5.31 -15.41
C MET A 1 -7.70 4.63 -14.11
N ALA A 2 -6.84 4.64 -13.10
CA ALA A 2 -7.07 3.95 -11.83
C ALA A 2 -7.79 4.83 -10.79
N ASP A 3 -8.63 5.75 -11.27
CA ASP A 3 -9.29 6.81 -10.48
C ASP A 3 -10.18 6.25 -9.37
N SER A 4 -10.69 5.04 -9.58
CA SER A 4 -11.50 4.31 -8.62
C SER A 4 -10.73 4.02 -7.32
N LEU A 5 -9.39 4.05 -7.32
CA LEU A 5 -8.57 3.92 -6.12
C LEU A 5 -8.62 5.17 -5.20
N ALA A 6 -9.05 6.33 -5.70
CA ALA A 6 -9.16 7.53 -4.87
C ALA A 6 -10.20 7.32 -3.76
N GLY A 7 -9.84 7.69 -2.52
CA GLY A 7 -10.72 7.53 -1.38
C GLY A 7 -9.99 7.22 -0.08
N VAL A 8 -10.78 6.89 0.95
CA VAL A 8 -10.31 6.50 2.28
C VAL A 8 -10.61 5.03 2.49
N TRP A 9 -9.57 4.25 2.81
CA TRP A 9 -9.61 2.79 2.91
C TRP A 9 -9.11 2.37 4.27
N ARG A 10 -9.90 1.59 5.01
CA ARG A 10 -9.47 1.02 6.29
C ARG A 10 -9.16 -0.46 6.10
N LEU A 11 -8.04 -0.92 6.65
CA LEU A 11 -7.71 -2.34 6.63
C LEU A 11 -8.79 -3.15 7.35
N GLU A 12 -9.29 -4.19 6.67
CA GLU A 12 -10.25 -5.13 7.24
C GLU A 12 -9.57 -6.46 7.57
N SER A 13 -8.77 -6.99 6.65
CA SER A 13 -8.07 -8.26 6.78
C SER A 13 -6.68 -8.19 6.14
N SER A 14 -5.77 -9.05 6.59
CA SER A 14 -4.41 -9.15 6.07
C SER A 14 -3.91 -10.58 6.23
N ASP A 15 -3.71 -11.24 5.09
CA ASP A 15 -3.23 -12.62 5.04
C ASP A 15 -1.72 -12.65 4.78
N ASP A 16 -1.02 -13.61 5.39
CA ASP A 16 0.42 -13.89 5.23
C ASP A 16 1.41 -12.74 5.47
N PHE A 17 0.97 -11.60 5.99
CA PHE A 17 1.82 -10.42 6.18
C PHE A 17 2.99 -10.65 7.16
N GLU A 18 2.78 -11.46 8.22
CA GLU A 18 3.87 -11.84 9.12
C GLU A 18 4.95 -12.68 8.42
N ALA A 19 4.54 -13.65 7.60
CA ALA A 19 5.45 -14.52 6.87
C ALA A 19 6.25 -13.71 5.83
N LEU A 20 5.60 -12.78 5.12
CA LEU A 20 6.25 -11.86 4.21
C LEU A 20 7.31 -10.99 4.90
N MET A 21 6.98 -10.41 6.05
CA MET A 21 7.97 -9.64 6.83
C MET A 21 9.13 -10.52 7.31
N ALA A 22 8.87 -11.78 7.67
CA ALA A 22 9.91 -12.72 8.08
C ALA A 22 10.88 -13.05 6.93
N SER A 23 10.39 -13.24 5.70
CA SER A 23 11.24 -13.48 4.53
C SER A 23 12.15 -12.29 4.19
N PHE A 24 11.73 -11.06 4.51
CA PHE A 24 12.58 -9.87 4.43
C PHE A 24 13.54 -9.69 5.62
N GLY A 25 13.53 -10.62 6.59
CA GLY A 25 14.40 -10.58 7.76
C GLY A 25 13.98 -9.56 8.83
N VAL A 26 12.73 -9.09 8.82
CA VAL A 26 12.19 -8.22 9.87
C VAL A 26 12.09 -9.01 11.17
N GLY A 27 12.60 -8.48 12.30
CA GLY A 27 12.61 -9.18 13.58
C GLY A 27 11.22 -9.45 14.17
N LEU A 28 11.07 -10.55 14.92
CA LEU A 28 9.79 -11.06 15.45
C LEU A 28 8.95 -9.99 16.19
N ILE A 29 9.59 -9.17 17.03
CA ILE A 29 8.91 -8.13 17.82
C ILE A 29 8.23 -7.12 16.90
N MET A 30 8.93 -6.63 15.88
CA MET A 30 8.38 -5.67 14.92
C MET A 30 7.24 -6.28 14.11
N ARG A 31 7.35 -7.56 13.72
CA ARG A 31 6.28 -8.26 12.99
C ARG A 31 5.00 -8.37 13.82
N LYS A 32 5.11 -8.76 15.09
CA LYS A 32 3.96 -8.87 16.00
C LYS A 32 3.29 -7.54 16.29
N LEU A 33 4.05 -6.44 16.29
CA LEU A 33 3.48 -5.09 16.38
C LEU A 33 2.76 -4.70 15.09
N ALA A 34 3.38 -4.96 13.93
CA ALA A 34 2.84 -4.59 12.63
C ALA A 34 1.52 -5.31 12.29
N ILE A 35 1.38 -6.62 12.59
CA ILE A 35 0.11 -7.34 12.31
C ILE A 35 -1.07 -6.91 13.20
N LYS A 36 -0.81 -6.16 14.29
CA LYS A 36 -1.86 -5.65 15.17
C LYS A 36 -2.34 -4.26 14.76
N THR A 37 -1.73 -3.65 13.75
CA THR A 37 -2.16 -2.33 13.29
C THR A 37 -3.33 -2.46 12.32
N VAL A 38 -4.20 -1.47 12.34
CA VAL A 38 -5.32 -1.36 11.41
C VAL A 38 -5.16 -0.02 10.68
N PRO A 39 -4.31 0.04 9.65
CA PRO A 39 -4.05 1.27 8.93
C PRO A 39 -5.29 1.78 8.19
N THR A 40 -5.42 3.10 8.16
CA THR A 40 -6.27 3.83 7.23
C THR A 40 -5.38 4.43 6.15
N LEU A 41 -5.71 4.17 4.88
CA LEU A 41 -5.06 4.74 3.71
C LEU A 41 -5.97 5.80 3.10
N THR A 42 -5.45 6.99 2.88
CA THR A 42 -6.12 8.02 2.08
C THR A 42 -5.35 8.18 0.77
N ILE A 43 -5.98 7.83 -0.34
CA ILE A 43 -5.40 7.94 -1.68
C ILE A 43 -6.01 9.15 -2.38
N LEU A 44 -5.15 10.11 -2.72
CA LEU A 44 -5.51 11.33 -3.44
C LEU A 44 -4.84 11.32 -4.81
N ILE A 45 -5.66 11.45 -5.84
CA ILE A 45 -5.23 11.56 -7.24
C ILE A 45 -5.48 13.02 -7.64
N LYS A 46 -4.40 13.81 -7.75
CA LYS A 46 -4.51 15.25 -8.07
C LYS A 46 -4.72 15.46 -9.57
N ASN A 47 -4.03 14.65 -10.37
CA ASN A 47 -4.14 14.56 -11.81
C ASN A 47 -3.57 13.20 -12.26
N ASP A 48 -3.47 13.00 -13.58
CA ASP A 48 -3.01 11.74 -14.19
C ASP A 48 -1.63 11.27 -13.70
N SER A 49 -0.76 12.20 -13.30
CA SER A 49 0.61 11.90 -12.86
C SER A 49 0.84 12.08 -11.36
N GLU A 50 0.23 13.05 -10.70
CA GLU A 50 0.52 13.41 -9.31
C GLU A 50 -0.41 12.75 -8.31
N TRP A 51 0.16 11.87 -7.49
CA TRP A 51 -0.57 11.05 -6.53
C TRP A 51 0.00 11.24 -5.13
N GLU A 52 -0.85 11.06 -4.14
CA GLU A 52 -0.51 11.16 -2.73
C GLU A 52 -1.22 10.05 -1.95
N ILE A 53 -0.45 9.27 -1.19
CA ILE A 53 -0.97 8.23 -0.31
C ILE A 53 -0.59 8.59 1.13
N CYS A 54 -1.59 8.91 1.94
CA CYS A 54 -1.44 9.03 3.38
C CYS A 54 -1.71 7.67 4.02
N THR A 55 -0.81 7.22 4.89
CA THR A 55 -1.01 6.02 5.72
C THR A 55 -1.03 6.43 7.18
N GLU A 56 -2.14 6.11 7.84
CA GLU A 56 -2.39 6.43 9.23
C GLU A 56 -2.57 5.14 10.02
N VAL A 57 -1.73 4.93 11.03
CA VAL A 57 -1.93 3.91 12.07
C VAL A 57 -2.01 4.61 13.41
N TRP A 58 -2.54 3.94 14.44
CA TRP A 58 -2.66 4.49 15.79
C TRP A 58 -1.40 5.24 16.29
N SER A 59 -0.21 4.72 15.98
CA SER A 59 1.05 5.23 16.51
C SER A 59 1.75 6.25 15.63
N ASN A 60 1.47 6.29 14.33
CA ASN A 60 2.23 7.07 13.35
C ASN A 60 1.40 7.37 12.11
N THR A 61 1.66 8.52 11.50
CA THR A 61 1.12 8.91 10.20
C THR A 61 2.27 9.31 9.29
N TRP A 62 2.23 8.88 8.04
CA TRP A 62 3.15 9.36 7.01
C TRP A 62 2.45 9.50 5.67
N THR A 63 3.00 10.37 4.83
CA THR A 63 2.43 10.71 3.54
C THR A 63 3.50 10.56 2.47
N THR A 64 3.19 9.79 1.45
CA THR A 64 4.07 9.53 0.31
C THR A 64 3.47 10.20 -0.91
N LYS A 65 4.16 11.25 -1.40
CA LYS A 65 3.80 12.00 -2.61
C LYS A 65 4.72 11.54 -3.73
N PHE A 66 4.15 11.21 -4.88
CA PHE A 66 4.92 10.71 -6.02
C PHE A 66 4.27 11.07 -7.34
N GLU A 67 5.07 10.99 -8.39
CA GLU A 67 4.62 11.11 -9.77
C GLU A 67 4.66 9.75 -10.47
N ILE A 68 3.62 9.41 -11.23
CA ILE A 68 3.56 8.19 -12.04
C ILE A 68 4.73 8.19 -13.03
N GLY A 69 5.50 7.11 -13.05
CA GLY A 69 6.66 6.92 -13.91
C GLY A 69 7.96 7.56 -13.40
N LYS A 70 7.94 8.32 -12.29
CA LYS A 70 9.15 8.91 -11.70
C LYS A 70 9.60 8.16 -10.46
N GLU A 71 10.92 8.00 -10.34
CA GLU A 71 11.54 7.40 -9.16
C GLU A 71 11.51 8.37 -7.98
N PHE A 72 11.33 7.84 -6.77
CA PHE A 72 11.41 8.60 -5.54
C PHE A 72 12.00 7.74 -4.41
N ASP A 73 12.63 8.40 -3.44
CA ASP A 73 13.21 7.75 -2.26
C ASP A 73 12.22 7.79 -1.08
N GLU A 74 12.03 6.66 -0.42
CA GLU A 74 11.26 6.52 0.81
C GLU A 74 12.15 6.01 1.94
N LYS A 75 12.03 6.62 3.12
CA LYS A 75 12.73 6.13 4.32
C LYS A 75 11.79 5.19 5.07
N LEU A 76 12.14 3.90 5.08
CA LEU A 76 11.38 2.89 5.80
C LEU A 76 11.49 3.08 7.32
N PRO A 77 10.52 2.58 8.12
CA PRO A 77 10.57 2.66 9.59
C PRO A 77 11.82 2.04 10.23
N ASN A 78 12.47 1.09 9.54
CA ASN A 78 13.74 0.49 9.98
C ASN A 78 14.99 1.37 9.68
N GLY A 79 14.79 2.59 9.17
CA GLY A 79 15.84 3.55 8.86
C GLY A 79 16.47 3.40 7.47
N LYS A 80 16.16 2.33 6.72
CA LYS A 80 16.70 2.12 5.38
C LYS A 80 16.02 3.06 4.38
N LYS A 81 16.82 3.68 3.51
CA LYS A 81 16.31 4.37 2.32
C LYS A 81 16.10 3.36 1.21
N VAL A 82 14.97 3.48 0.54
CA VAL A 82 14.57 2.59 -0.53
C VAL A 82 14.02 3.44 -1.67
N ARG A 83 14.38 3.09 -2.90
CA ARG A 83 13.88 3.77 -4.10
C ARG A 83 12.73 3.00 -4.73
N PHE A 84 11.67 3.72 -5.05
CA PHE A 84 10.47 3.20 -5.69
C PHE A 84 10.17 3.94 -6.99
N VAL A 85 9.43 3.28 -7.88
CA VAL A 85 8.69 3.90 -8.98
C VAL A 85 7.26 3.39 -8.97
N CYS A 86 6.31 4.27 -9.20
CA CYS A 86 4.90 3.93 -9.33
C CYS A 86 4.47 3.96 -10.80
N SER A 87 3.67 2.98 -11.23
CA SER A 87 3.09 2.90 -12.57
C SER A 87 1.64 2.47 -12.49
N VAL A 88 0.80 2.91 -13.43
CA VAL A 88 -0.57 2.42 -13.58
C VAL A 88 -0.62 1.44 -14.75
N VAL A 89 -1.03 0.20 -14.49
CA VAL A 89 -1.18 -0.87 -15.49
C VAL A 89 -2.53 -1.52 -15.27
N ASP A 90 -3.39 -1.60 -16.29
CA ASP A 90 -4.71 -2.24 -16.21
C ASP A 90 -5.55 -1.78 -15.00
N GLN A 91 -5.61 -0.45 -14.78
CA GLN A 91 -6.30 0.17 -13.63
C GLN A 91 -5.73 -0.19 -12.24
N CYS A 92 -4.55 -0.82 -12.20
CA CYS A 92 -3.85 -1.15 -10.98
C CYS A 92 -2.69 -0.17 -10.74
N LEU A 93 -2.57 0.33 -9.52
CA LEU A 93 -1.36 1.04 -9.10
C LEU A 93 -0.30 0.02 -8.69
N VAL A 94 0.82 -0.01 -9.43
CA VAL A 94 1.98 -0.87 -9.17
C VAL A 94 3.13 -0.02 -8.65
N GLN A 95 3.51 -0.23 -7.40
CA GLN A 95 4.69 0.36 -6.76
C GLN A 95 5.82 -0.67 -6.74
N ARG A 96 6.90 -0.39 -7.48
CA ARG A 96 8.05 -1.30 -7.64
C ARG A 96 9.27 -0.75 -6.92
N GLN A 97 9.94 -1.60 -6.16
CA GLN A 97 11.23 -1.28 -5.56
C GLN A 97 12.37 -1.47 -6.59
N ILE A 98 13.18 -0.44 -6.86
CA ILE A 98 14.17 -0.44 -7.96
C ILE A 98 15.46 -1.18 -7.60
N ASP A 99 15.99 -0.95 -6.39
CA ASP A 99 17.31 -1.44 -6.00
C ASP A 99 17.22 -2.21 -4.67
N SER A 100 16.51 -3.33 -4.72
CA SER A 100 16.28 -4.18 -3.55
C SER A 100 17.00 -5.50 -3.69
N LYS A 101 17.64 -5.95 -2.61
CA LYS A 101 18.02 -7.37 -2.42
C LYS A 101 16.81 -8.30 -2.61
N TYR A 102 15.61 -7.81 -2.32
CA TYR A 102 14.36 -8.54 -2.48
C TYR A 102 13.40 -7.71 -3.34
N PRO A 103 13.35 -7.91 -4.67
CA PRO A 103 12.50 -7.13 -5.55
C PRO A 103 11.05 -7.31 -5.12
N THR A 104 10.43 -6.21 -4.69
CA THR A 104 9.08 -6.21 -4.12
C THR A 104 8.19 -5.29 -4.94
N ASN A 105 7.00 -5.80 -5.27
CA ASN A 105 5.95 -5.06 -5.93
C ASN A 105 4.75 -4.98 -5.00
N ILE A 106 4.22 -3.79 -4.81
CA ILE A 106 2.95 -3.56 -4.12
C ILE A 106 1.94 -3.16 -5.20
N THR A 107 0.96 -4.02 -5.43
CA THR A 107 -0.10 -3.77 -6.41
C THR A 107 -1.40 -3.46 -5.68
N ARG A 108 -2.07 -2.38 -6.08
CA ARG A 108 -3.37 -1.96 -5.54
C ARG A 108 -4.39 -1.93 -6.67
N HIS A 109 -5.51 -2.62 -6.46
CA HIS A 109 -6.61 -2.69 -7.41
C HIS A 109 -7.94 -2.80 -6.66
N MET A 110 -9.02 -2.35 -7.29
CA MET A 110 -10.36 -2.56 -6.75
C MET A 110 -10.89 -3.93 -7.13
N ILE A 111 -11.59 -4.56 -6.20
CA ILE A 111 -12.38 -5.76 -6.46
C ILE A 111 -13.82 -5.43 -6.09
N PHE A 112 -14.72 -5.47 -7.07
CA PHE A 112 -16.14 -5.36 -6.82
C PHE A 112 -16.64 -6.73 -6.37
N LYS A 113 -17.03 -6.84 -5.10
CA LYS A 113 -17.80 -7.99 -4.62
C LYS A 113 -19.28 -7.63 -4.73
N TRP A 114 -20.00 -8.34 -5.58
CA TRP A 114 -21.45 -8.29 -5.59
C TRP A 114 -21.97 -9.35 -4.61
N GLU A 115 -22.74 -8.91 -3.62
CA GLU A 115 -23.48 -9.80 -2.72
C GLU A 115 -24.94 -9.84 -3.18
N LYS A 116 -25.50 -11.05 -3.29
CA LYS A 116 -26.92 -11.24 -3.60
C LYS A 116 -27.75 -10.59 -2.48
N PRO A 117 -28.74 -9.74 -2.78
CA PRO A 117 -29.66 -9.27 -1.75
C PRO A 117 -30.44 -10.47 -1.20
N GLU A 118 -30.44 -10.64 0.13
CA GLU A 118 -31.36 -11.57 0.79
C GLU A 118 -32.78 -11.01 0.66
N VAL A 119 -33.60 -11.65 -0.17
CA VAL A 119 -35.03 -11.34 -0.29
C VAL A 119 -35.76 -12.28 0.66
N THR A 120 -36.19 -11.77 1.82
CA THR A 120 -37.12 -12.46 2.71
C THR A 120 -38.54 -12.18 2.22
N LEU A 121 -39.25 -13.23 1.77
CA LEU A 121 -40.66 -13.18 1.36
C LEU A 121 -41.59 -13.21 2.58
#